data_AF-G7L0F8-F1
#
_entry.id   AF-G7L0F8-F1
#
_cell.length_a   1.000
_cell.length_b   1.000
_cell.length_c   1.000
_cell.angle_alpha   90.00
_cell.angle_beta   90.00
_cell.angle_gamma   90.00
#
_symmetry.space_group_name_H-M   'P 1'
#
loop_
_entity.id
_entity.type
_entity.pdbx_description
1 polymer ?
#
loop_
_entity_poly.entity_id
_entity_poly.type
_entity_poly.pdbx_seq_one_letter_code
_entity_poly.pdbx_strand_id
1 'polypeptide(L)'
;MNTSFIYFTSQNHSSHINLTSLSKTLTPIPYTYFLEATCDVTFKDLGSFDSTHVVKKLVPKINYDVPIEDVPLLAVQFTKFSCGSLTLGLAMCRAVLDGASAANFINSWAKLTKIRKTLDSSLIPFS
;
A
#
# COMPACT_ATOMS: atom_id res chain seq x y z
N MET A 1 13.68 -11.98 0.55
CA MET A 1 13.89 -11.44 1.92
C MET A 1 13.03 -10.20 2.05
N ASN A 2 11.88 -10.33 2.71
CA ASN A 2 10.78 -9.37 2.66
C ASN A 2 10.85 -8.45 3.89
N THR A 3 10.99 -7.15 3.69
CA THR A 3 10.72 -6.18 4.75
C THR A 3 9.43 -5.45 4.39
N SER A 4 8.33 -5.88 5.01
CA SER A 4 7.04 -5.20 4.95
C SER A 4 6.87 -4.39 6.23
N PHE A 5 6.66 -3.08 6.11
CA PHE A 5 6.28 -2.23 7.23
C PHE A 5 4.76 -2.03 7.20
N ILE A 6 4.07 -2.36 8.31
CA ILE A 6 2.63 -2.15 8.51
C ILE A 6 2.48 -1.47 9.87
N TYR A 7 1.70 -0.38 9.94
CA TYR A 7 1.40 0.36 11.18
C TYR A 7 -0.08 0.17 11.60
N PHE A 8 -0.26 -0.46 12.78
CA PHE A 8 -1.32 -0.43 13.83
C PHE A 8 -2.84 -0.60 13.48
N THR A 9 -3.77 -1.18 14.29
CA THR A 9 -3.85 -1.63 15.71
C THR A 9 -4.74 -2.89 15.88
N SER A 10 -4.53 -3.60 17.00
CA SER A 10 -5.22 -4.72 17.70
C SER A 10 -6.77 -4.92 17.63
N GLN A 11 -7.25 -6.16 17.34
CA GLN A 11 -7.87 -7.16 18.26
C GLN A 11 -8.60 -8.29 17.47
N ASN A 12 -8.82 -9.42 18.15
CA ASN A 12 -9.05 -10.81 17.74
C ASN A 12 -10.19 -11.27 16.75
N HIS A 13 -9.94 -12.50 16.23
CA HIS A 13 -10.82 -13.55 15.64
C HIS A 13 -11.05 -13.60 14.11
N SER A 14 -10.81 -14.78 13.52
CA SER A 14 -10.61 -15.03 12.08
C SER A 14 -11.88 -15.52 11.35
N SER A 15 -12.13 -14.94 10.16
CA SER A 15 -13.17 -15.35 9.19
C SER A 15 -12.56 -15.45 7.78
N HIS A 16 -13.18 -16.19 6.85
CA HIS A 16 -12.73 -16.30 5.45
C HIS A 16 -12.79 -14.94 4.73
N ILE A 17 -11.62 -14.38 4.36
CA ILE A 17 -11.49 -13.05 3.73
C ILE A 17 -11.48 -13.16 2.21
N ASN A 18 -12.52 -12.62 1.56
CA ASN A 18 -12.56 -12.37 0.12
C ASN A 18 -11.98 -10.99 -0.18
N LEU A 19 -10.98 -10.95 -1.05
CA LEU A 19 -10.29 -9.74 -1.47
C LEU A 19 -10.32 -9.66 -2.99
N THR A 20 -10.97 -8.63 -3.51
CA THR A 20 -11.10 -8.40 -4.94
C THR A 20 -10.19 -7.24 -5.31
N SER A 21 -9.08 -7.53 -5.97
CA SER A 21 -8.15 -6.50 -6.46
C SER A 21 -8.59 -6.03 -7.85
N LEU A 22 -8.71 -4.71 -8.02
CA LEU A 22 -8.90 -4.05 -9.29
C LEU A 22 -7.66 -3.20 -9.59
N SER A 23 -6.80 -3.68 -10.50
CA SER A 23 -5.65 -2.89 -10.94
C SER A 23 -6.14 -1.68 -11.74
N LYS A 24 -5.94 -0.47 -11.22
CA LYS A 24 -6.09 0.77 -11.97
C LYS A 24 -4.72 1.38 -12.17
N THR A 25 -4.15 1.20 -13.36
CA THR A 25 -2.93 1.91 -13.77
C THR A 25 -3.29 3.37 -14.02
N LEU A 26 -3.23 4.20 -12.98
CA LEU A 26 -3.31 5.64 -13.10
C LEU A 26 -2.00 6.13 -13.72
N THR A 27 -1.97 6.16 -15.06
CA THR A 27 -0.85 6.48 -15.96
C THR A 27 0.44 5.65 -15.73
N PRO A 28 1.24 5.36 -16.77
CA PRO A 28 2.47 4.61 -16.59
C PRO A 28 3.51 5.53 -15.94
N ILE A 29 3.67 5.45 -14.63
CA ILE A 29 4.87 5.95 -13.96
C ILE A 29 5.88 4.81 -14.05
N PRO A 30 7.03 4.98 -14.74
CA PRO A 30 8.03 3.92 -14.80
C PRO A 30 8.44 3.53 -13.38
N TYR A 31 8.54 2.21 -13.14
CA TYR A 31 8.92 1.62 -11.86
C TYR A 31 7.98 1.87 -10.68
N THR A 32 6.77 2.40 -10.90
CA THR A 32 5.74 2.54 -9.85
C THR A 32 4.37 2.09 -10.33
N TYR A 33 3.62 1.39 -9.49
CA TYR A 33 2.21 1.14 -9.78
C TYR A 33 1.33 1.25 -8.53
N PHE A 34 0.05 1.55 -8.78
CA PHE A 34 -0.99 1.70 -7.78
C PHE A 34 -2.12 0.69 -8.04
N LEU A 35 -2.52 -0.05 -7.02
CA LEU A 35 -3.61 -1.02 -7.07
C LEU A 35 -4.74 -0.55 -6.14
N GLU A 36 -5.97 -0.61 -6.63
CA GLU A 36 -7.15 -0.46 -5.78
C GLU A 36 -7.71 -1.86 -5.48
N ALA A 37 -8.12 -2.11 -4.25
CA ALA A 37 -8.74 -3.38 -3.87
C ALA A 37 -9.94 -3.12 -2.98
N THR A 38 -10.88 -4.05 -2.99
CA THR A 38 -12.01 -4.07 -2.06
C THR A 38 -11.98 -5.34 -1.24
N CYS A 39 -12.43 -5.23 0.01
CA CYS A 39 -12.52 -6.31 0.96
C CYS A 39 -13.93 -6.35 1.54
N ASP A 40 -14.59 -7.50 1.42
CA ASP A 40 -16.00 -7.64 1.78
C ASP A 40 -16.21 -7.77 3.29
N VAL A 41 -15.15 -8.12 4.03
CA VAL A 41 -15.19 -8.16 5.49
C VAL A 41 -14.95 -6.78 6.09
N THR A 42 -15.42 -6.57 7.33
CA THR A 42 -15.06 -5.36 8.06
C THR A 42 -13.60 -5.43 8.52
N PHE A 43 -12.98 -4.28 8.74
CA PHE A 43 -11.62 -4.24 9.28
C PHE A 43 -11.50 -4.94 10.64
N LYS A 44 -12.59 -4.94 11.44
CA LYS A 44 -12.62 -5.63 12.75
C LYS A 44 -12.59 -7.15 12.59
N ASP A 45 -13.23 -7.68 11.55
CA ASP A 45 -13.37 -9.13 11.34
C ASP A 45 -12.17 -9.74 10.59
N LEU A 46 -11.23 -8.90 10.16
CA LEU A 46 -10.04 -9.29 9.43
C LEU A 46 -9.06 -10.13 10.30
N GLY A 47 -9.19 -10.05 11.62
CA GLY A 47 -8.34 -10.75 12.59
C GLY A 47 -6.99 -10.06 12.82
N SER A 48 -6.10 -10.71 13.59
CA SER A 48 -4.79 -10.12 13.92
C SER A 48 -3.83 -10.10 12.72
N PHE A 49 -3.13 -8.97 12.58
CA PHE A 49 -2.03 -8.76 11.64
C PHE A 49 -0.78 -9.59 11.97
N ASP A 50 -0.76 -10.26 13.12
CA ASP A 50 0.28 -11.25 13.46
C ASP A 50 0.24 -12.46 12.52
N SER A 51 -0.91 -12.68 11.87
CA SER A 51 -1.05 -13.70 10.84
C SER A 51 -0.49 -13.22 9.50
N THR A 52 0.63 -13.84 9.09
CA THR A 52 1.28 -13.54 7.80
C THR A 52 0.35 -13.74 6.60
N HIS A 53 -0.70 -14.55 6.73
CA HIS A 53 -1.69 -14.81 5.68
C HIS A 53 -2.58 -13.61 5.36
N VAL A 54 -3.04 -12.87 6.38
CA VAL A 54 -3.89 -11.70 6.20
C VAL A 54 -3.07 -10.55 5.61
N VAL A 55 -1.90 -10.30 6.20
CA VAL A 55 -0.95 -9.29 5.75
C VAL A 55 -0.62 -9.45 4.26
N LYS A 56 -0.32 -10.67 3.82
CA LYS A 56 0.04 -10.97 2.41
C LYS A 56 -1.06 -10.61 1.40
N LYS A 57 -2.33 -10.54 1.81
CA LYS A 57 -3.43 -10.13 0.93
C LYS A 57 -3.62 -8.61 0.88
N LEU A 58 -3.13 -7.89 1.89
CA LEU A 58 -3.24 -6.44 2.02
C LEU A 58 -2.03 -5.67 1.47
N VAL A 59 -1.02 -6.37 0.98
CA VAL A 59 0.17 -5.80 0.34
C VAL A 59 0.22 -6.20 -1.13
N PRO A 60 0.75 -5.32 -2.01
CA PRO A 60 0.86 -5.64 -3.43
C PRO A 60 1.83 -6.82 -3.63
N LYS A 61 1.46 -7.72 -4.54
CA LYS A 61 2.33 -8.84 -4.96
C LYS A 61 3.22 -8.36 -6.10
N ILE A 62 4.53 -8.42 -5.88
CA ILE A 62 5.51 -8.12 -6.92
C ILE A 62 5.84 -9.40 -7.68
N ASN A 63 5.77 -9.35 -9.00
CA ASN A 63 6.35 -10.37 -9.85
C ASN A 63 7.86 -10.14 -9.96
N TYR A 64 8.65 -11.10 -9.52
CA TYR A 64 10.12 -11.04 -9.60
C TYR A 64 10.68 -11.93 -10.72
N ASP A 65 9.81 -12.63 -11.48
CA ASP A 65 10.19 -13.49 -12.60
C ASP A 65 10.36 -12.69 -13.92
N VAL A 66 10.66 -11.40 -13.82
CA VAL A 66 10.88 -10.45 -14.91
C VAL A 66 12.29 -9.87 -14.83
N PRO A 67 12.83 -9.28 -15.91
CA PRO A 67 14.09 -8.53 -15.85
C PRO A 67 14.07 -7.51 -14.69
N ILE A 68 15.24 -7.25 -14.10
CA ILE A 68 15.31 -6.40 -12.90
C ILE A 68 14.88 -4.96 -13.18
N GLU A 69 15.10 -4.48 -14.41
CA GLU A 69 14.60 -3.21 -14.91
C GLU A 69 13.07 -3.15 -14.99
N ASP A 70 12.37 -4.27 -15.04
CA ASP A 70 10.90 -4.29 -15.06
C ASP A 70 10.29 -4.44 -13.65
N VAL A 71 11.12 -4.67 -12.63
CA VAL A 71 10.68 -4.76 -11.23
C VAL A 71 10.39 -3.36 -10.69
N PRO A 72 9.20 -3.11 -10.12
CA PRO A 72 8.86 -1.79 -9.57
C PRO A 72 9.74 -1.43 -8.36
N LEU A 73 10.13 -0.16 -8.28
CA LEU A 73 10.77 0.42 -7.11
C LEU A 73 9.77 0.67 -5.98
N LEU A 74 8.53 1.00 -6.33
CA LEU A 74 7.42 1.22 -5.41
C LEU A 74 6.12 0.62 -5.96
N ALA A 75 5.47 -0.22 -5.17
CA ALA A 75 4.10 -0.63 -5.43
C ALA A 75 3.23 -0.26 -4.23
N VAL A 76 2.03 0.25 -4.52
CA VAL A 76 1.07 0.67 -3.51
C VAL A 76 -0.24 -0.07 -3.74
N GLN A 77 -0.79 -0.67 -2.69
CA GLN A 77 -2.14 -1.23 -2.68
C GLN A 77 -3.02 -0.45 -1.71
N PHE A 78 -4.08 0.15 -2.24
CA PHE A 78 -5.11 0.80 -1.48
C PHE A 78 -6.34 -0.11 -1.38
N THR A 79 -6.68 -0.57 -0.17
CA THR A 79 -7.78 -1.51 0.06
C THR A 79 -8.91 -0.82 0.81
N LYS A 80 -10.12 -0.83 0.25
CA LYS A 80 -11.36 -0.36 0.89
C LYS A 80 -12.11 -1.53 1.51
N PHE A 81 -12.60 -1.36 2.72
CA PHE A 81 -13.40 -2.35 3.44
C PHE A 81 -14.88 -1.99 3.36
N SER A 82 -15.75 -3.00 3.47
CA SER A 82 -17.21 -2.81 3.45
C SER A 82 -17.72 -1.86 4.55
N CYS A 83 -17.00 -1.77 5.68
CA CYS A 83 -17.29 -0.85 6.78
C CYS A 83 -16.78 0.59 6.56
N GLY A 84 -16.25 0.92 5.38
CA GLY A 84 -15.68 2.23 5.06
C GLY A 84 -14.25 2.46 5.56
N SER A 85 -13.67 1.51 6.29
CA SER A 85 -12.25 1.53 6.65
C SER A 85 -11.36 1.34 5.42
N LEU A 86 -10.09 1.73 5.54
CA LEU A 86 -9.10 1.57 4.47
C LEU A 86 -7.77 1.09 5.02
N THR A 87 -7.02 0.35 4.19
CA THR A 87 -5.61 0.04 4.43
C THR A 87 -4.76 0.43 3.22
N LEU A 88 -3.49 0.70 3.49
CA LEU A 88 -2.49 1.03 2.49
C LEU A 88 -1.29 0.09 2.66
N GLY A 89 -1.10 -0.82 1.71
CA GLY A 89 0.01 -1.75 1.67
C GLY A 89 1.11 -1.24 0.73
N LEU A 90 2.36 -1.34 1.16
CA LEU A 90 3.51 -0.89 0.38
C LEU A 90 4.48 -2.04 0.13
N ALA A 91 4.99 -2.15 -1.09
CA ALA A 91 6.18 -2.92 -1.42
C ALA A 91 7.22 -1.98 -2.03
N MET A 92 8.42 -1.98 -1.45
CA MET A 92 9.47 -1.01 -1.75
C MET A 92 10.78 -1.74 -2.03
N CYS A 93 11.53 -1.29 -3.03
CA CYS A 93 12.80 -1.91 -3.39
C CYS A 93 13.87 -1.63 -2.32
N ARG A 94 14.32 -2.69 -1.65
CA ARG A 94 15.35 -2.63 -0.60
C ARG A 94 16.74 -2.26 -1.13
N ALA A 95 16.98 -2.41 -2.43
CA ALA A 95 18.24 -1.97 -3.05
C ALA A 95 18.34 -0.43 -3.09
N VAL A 96 17.19 0.28 -3.04
CA VAL A 96 17.13 1.75 -3.09
C VAL A 96 16.91 2.35 -1.71
N LEU A 97 16.23 1.63 -0.80
CA LEU A 97 15.78 2.18 0.48
C LEU A 97 16.13 1.26 1.65
N ASP A 98 16.71 1.85 2.68
CA ASP A 98 16.81 1.25 4.02
C ASP A 98 15.56 1.60 4.87
N GLY A 99 15.53 1.11 6.12
CA GLY A 99 14.37 1.32 7.01
C GLY A 99 14.12 2.80 7.33
N ALA A 100 15.18 3.59 7.53
CA ALA A 100 15.07 5.01 7.82
C ALA A 100 14.56 5.80 6.60
N SER A 101 15.11 5.50 5.41
CA SER A 101 14.70 6.11 4.15
C SER A 101 13.25 5.75 3.79
N ALA A 102 12.82 4.51 4.03
CA ALA A 102 11.43 4.10 3.86
C ALA A 102 10.49 4.86 4.80
N ALA A 103 10.84 5.01 6.09
CA ALA A 103 10.05 5.78 7.04
C ALA A 103 9.97 7.27 6.66
N ASN A 104 11.08 7.86 6.22
CA ASN A 104 11.13 9.25 5.76
C ASN A 104 10.28 9.47 4.50
N PHE A 105 10.30 8.52 3.56
CA PHE A 105 9.44 8.52 2.39
C PHE A 105 7.96 8.55 2.78
N ILE A 106 7.53 7.63 3.66
CA ILE A 106 6.14 7.55 4.14
C ILE A 106 5.73 8.85 4.85
N ASN A 107 6.59 9.38 5.71
CA ASN A 107 6.33 10.64 6.42
C ASN A 107 6.18 11.83 5.45
N SER A 108 7.05 11.93 4.45
CA SER A 108 6.99 12.98 3.43
C SER A 108 5.73 12.86 2.58
N TRP A 109 5.38 11.65 2.16
CA TRP A 109 4.15 11.38 1.43
C TRP A 109 2.89 11.77 2.23
N ALA A 110 2.85 11.42 3.53
CA ALA A 110 1.77 11.82 4.43
C ALA A 110 1.69 13.34 4.62
N LYS A 111 2.82 14.06 4.66
CA LYS A 111 2.83 15.54 4.72
C LYS A 111 2.29 16.15 3.43
N LEU A 112 2.73 15.68 2.26
CA LEU A 112 2.28 16.19 0.96
C LEU A 112 0.78 15.99 0.75
N THR A 113 0.24 14.83 1.14
CA THR A 113 -1.20 14.55 1.04
C THR A 113 -2.06 15.44 1.95
N LYS A 114 -1.52 15.89 3.09
CA LYS A 114 -2.18 16.88 3.95
C LYS A 114 -2.16 18.28 3.34
N ILE A 115 -1.01 18.70 2.80
CA ILE A 115 -0.83 20.03 2.19
C ILE A 115 -1.78 20.25 1.00
N ARG A 116 -2.06 19.20 0.21
CA ARG A 116 -3.01 19.27 -0.91
C ARG A 116 -4.46 19.56 -0.49
N LYS A 117 -4.81 19.41 0.80
CA LYS A 117 -6.14 19.81 1.31
C LYS A 117 -6.22 21.31 1.62
N THR A 118 -5.09 22.01 1.68
CA THR A 118 -4.99 23.39 2.17
C THR A 118 -4.47 24.42 1.16
N LEU A 119 -4.04 23.99 -0.03
CA LEU A 119 -3.52 24.90 -1.07
C LEU A 119 -4.44 24.92 -2.29
N ASP A 120 -4.69 26.13 -2.79
CA ASP A 120 -5.19 26.38 -4.14
C ASP A 120 -4.24 25.71 -5.17
N SER A 121 -4.82 25.24 -6.28
CA SER A 121 -4.23 24.32 -7.25
C SER A 121 -2.95 24.81 -7.95
N SER A 122 -2.46 26.00 -7.63
CA SER A 122 -1.37 26.72 -8.31
C SER A 122 0.05 26.36 -7.87
N LEU A 123 0.23 25.53 -6.83
CA LEU A 123 1.57 25.21 -6.28
C LEU A 123 1.98 23.72 -6.42
N ILE A 124 1.35 22.96 -7.31
CA ILE A 124 1.77 21.58 -7.59
C ILE A 124 2.93 21.62 -8.62
N PRO A 125 4.17 21.20 -8.27
CA PRO A 125 5.33 21.35 -9.15
C PRO A 125 5.36 20.38 -10.35
N PHE A 126 4.31 19.58 -10.52
CA PHE A 126 4.13 18.69 -11.66
C PHE A 126 2.63 18.63 -11.99
N SER A 127 2.12 19.67 -12.67
CA SER A 127 0.85 19.63 -13.41
C SER A 127 1.11 19.67 -14.90
#